data_AF-A0A521HZN1-F1
#
_entry.id   AF-A0A521HZN1-F1
#
_cell.length_a   1.000
_cell.length_b   1.000
_cell.length_c   1.000
_cell.angle_alpha   90.00
_cell.angle_beta   90.00
_cell.angle_gamma   90.00
#
_symmetry.space_group_name_H-M   'P 1'
#
loop_
_entity.id
_entity.type
_entity.pdbx_description
1 polymer ?
#
loop_
_entity_poly.entity_id
_entity_poly.type
_entity_poly.pdbx_seq_one_letter_code
_entity_poly.pdbx_strand_id
1 'polypeptide(L)'
;MSSLPPGLPEPIPPRDKPQPPRGRDRALSSIPSNNKKDFAPPKQAYEYAPPPPAQANSTPGLAQSTLPSLPRMRNHVVTWLIILGIVGVALAFTIPFTLGVYFGNQDRAQFVERQAQEHFQRALTYEAETYTQLAIAELELALQYKPDYQPAREKLQQLKTVHIANPAQEPQEVVIANQLYASAEQAVTEQDWDSAIDLFEELRRVKSDYRAGEVDAFLVRAYLAAGKQALAANDVDLARRRFEAALAVDANNAEARTLRERALLYFNGVSLMGTNWGNAVLTFEELYGRDPNFGDVKLKLRDAHLGYGDFASEQGAFCIAAREYDAALSLGAGTGAQAKASSANDACKNAILNPTATPTPTPEGGFATPDPFATPNPFATPVPVNSTVGVLYAPGMRVRQNAQCNGTGDIKGSVQTQDGDPIPNVGVKIYNDFGYLPPYARTDAAGEYEIALGSDKGIFHLVIVDDFGSNASAILNVDYPGGNVQGCHIVVNWTRIK
;
A
#
# COMPACT_ATOMS: atom_id res chain seq x y z
N MET A 1 27.11 -22.98 52.36
CA MET A 1 25.75 -22.40 52.21
C MET A 1 25.91 -20.92 51.95
N SER A 2 25.69 -20.49 50.70
CA SER A 2 25.33 -19.14 50.28
C SER A 2 24.93 -19.27 48.82
N SER A 3 23.65 -19.57 48.63
CA SER A 3 22.98 -19.57 47.33
C SER A 3 22.84 -18.15 46.85
N LEU A 4 23.34 -17.86 45.65
CA LEU A 4 22.93 -16.71 44.85
C LEU A 4 21.40 -16.72 44.66
N PRO A 5 20.71 -15.57 44.69
CA PRO A 5 19.38 -15.49 44.12
C PRO A 5 19.46 -15.63 42.58
N PRO A 6 18.55 -16.40 41.94
CA PRO A 6 18.45 -16.43 40.48
C PRO A 6 17.82 -15.13 39.97
N GLY A 7 18.39 -14.51 38.93
CA GLY A 7 17.78 -13.36 38.24
C GLY A 7 18.66 -12.17 37.85
N LEU A 8 20.00 -12.26 37.91
CA LEU A 8 20.85 -11.19 37.38
C LEU A 8 20.74 -11.14 35.84
N PRO A 9 20.45 -9.98 35.24
CA PRO A 9 20.47 -9.82 33.78
C PRO A 9 21.90 -10.02 33.23
N GLU A 10 22.02 -10.70 32.09
CA GLU A 10 23.28 -10.87 31.38
C GLU A 10 23.90 -9.51 31.01
N PRO A 11 25.24 -9.40 31.01
CA PRO A 11 25.93 -8.17 30.62
C PRO A 11 25.60 -7.82 29.16
N ILE A 12 25.02 -6.64 28.97
CA ILE A 12 24.77 -6.06 27.64
C ILE A 12 26.13 -5.76 26.99
N PRO A 13 26.40 -6.21 25.75
CA PRO A 13 27.66 -5.89 25.08
C PRO A 13 27.76 -4.38 24.84
N PRO A 14 28.99 -3.82 24.87
CA PRO A 14 29.18 -2.39 24.65
C PRO A 14 28.67 -2.00 23.25
N ARG A 15 27.73 -1.04 23.20
CA ARG A 15 27.31 -0.39 21.96
C ARG A 15 28.52 0.33 21.35
N ASP A 16 28.80 0.03 20.09
CA ASP A 16 29.72 0.80 19.26
C ASP A 16 29.27 2.28 19.25
N LYS A 17 30.23 3.17 19.49
CA LYS A 17 30.01 4.62 19.51
C LYS A 17 29.50 5.08 18.13
N PRO A 18 28.44 5.90 18.05
CA PRO A 18 28.06 6.53 16.81
C PRO A 18 29.16 7.50 16.35
N GLN A 19 29.62 7.36 15.11
CA GLN A 19 30.53 8.31 14.48
C GLN A 19 29.77 9.62 14.17
N PRO A 20 30.41 10.79 14.34
CA PRO A 20 29.78 12.08 14.07
C PRO A 20 29.60 12.33 12.56
N PRO A 21 28.62 13.16 12.16
CA PRO A 21 28.30 13.42 10.76
C PRO A 21 29.42 14.23 10.09
N ARG A 22 29.96 13.72 8.98
CA ARG A 22 30.84 14.48 8.10
C ARG A 22 30.03 15.47 7.28
N GLY A 23 30.39 16.75 7.44
CA GLY A 23 29.84 17.87 6.69
C GLY A 23 30.10 17.79 5.19
N ARG A 24 29.18 18.41 4.45
CA ARG A 24 29.27 18.69 3.02
C ARG A 24 30.43 19.62 2.73
N ASP A 25 31.28 19.24 1.79
CA ASP A 25 32.00 20.16 0.92
C ASP A 25 31.95 19.69 -0.54
N ARG A 26 32.08 20.68 -1.41
CA ARG A 26 31.55 20.82 -2.77
C ARG A 26 32.34 20.12 -3.89
N ALA A 27 31.57 19.71 -4.90
CA ALA A 27 31.74 20.00 -6.34
C ALA A 27 32.81 19.29 -7.22
N LEU A 28 32.28 18.77 -8.35
CA LEU A 28 32.76 18.80 -9.74
C LEU A 28 33.78 17.76 -10.27
N SER A 29 33.34 17.17 -11.40
CA SER A 29 34.08 16.84 -12.64
C SER A 29 34.55 15.39 -12.91
N SER A 30 33.69 14.67 -13.64
CA SER A 30 33.90 14.21 -15.03
C SER A 30 35.00 13.19 -15.42
N ILE A 31 34.54 12.13 -16.11
CA ILE A 31 35.15 11.33 -17.22
C ILE A 31 35.77 9.94 -16.85
N PRO A 32 35.56 8.91 -17.71
CA PRO A 32 35.41 7.51 -17.28
C PRO A 32 36.59 6.62 -17.68
N SER A 33 36.61 5.37 -17.19
CA SER A 33 37.41 4.32 -17.81
C SER A 33 36.76 2.94 -17.69
N ASN A 34 36.55 2.34 -18.86
CA ASN A 34 36.30 0.92 -19.08
C ASN A 34 37.40 0.07 -18.44
N ASN A 35 37.05 -1.02 -17.74
CA ASN A 35 37.45 -2.34 -18.23
C ASN A 35 36.73 -3.50 -17.56
N LYS A 36 36.43 -4.47 -18.42
CA LYS A 36 35.77 -5.75 -18.21
C LYS A 36 36.74 -6.74 -17.55
N LYS A 37 36.29 -7.52 -16.58
CA LYS A 37 36.75 -8.91 -16.37
C LYS A 37 35.77 -9.68 -15.47
N ASP A 38 35.28 -10.77 -16.05
CA ASP A 38 34.40 -11.78 -15.47
C ASP A 38 35.00 -12.40 -14.20
N PHE A 39 34.19 -12.67 -13.17
CA PHE A 39 34.29 -13.87 -12.30
C PHE A 39 32.98 -14.08 -11.52
N ALA A 40 32.58 -15.35 -11.42
CA ALA A 40 31.31 -15.90 -10.96
C ALA A 40 31.03 -15.75 -9.43
N PRO A 41 29.79 -15.95 -8.96
CA PRO A 41 29.35 -15.56 -7.61
C PRO A 41 29.68 -16.62 -6.54
N PRO A 42 30.00 -16.23 -5.29
CA PRO A 42 30.14 -17.19 -4.20
C PRO A 42 28.78 -17.43 -3.53
N LYS A 43 28.43 -18.72 -3.38
CA LYS A 43 27.34 -19.19 -2.51
C LYS A 43 27.83 -19.20 -1.06
N GLN A 44 27.05 -18.61 -0.16
CA GLN A 44 27.20 -18.74 1.29
C GLN A 44 26.36 -19.91 1.79
N ALA A 45 27.00 -20.83 2.52
CA ALA A 45 26.37 -21.70 3.52
C ALA A 45 27.51 -22.22 4.43
N TYR A 46 27.60 -21.71 5.66
CA TYR A 46 28.44 -22.30 6.70
C TYR A 46 27.53 -23.10 7.61
N GLU A 47 27.57 -24.42 7.46
CA GLU A 47 26.97 -25.39 8.36
C GLU A 47 28.02 -25.85 9.38
N TYR A 48 27.72 -25.68 10.66
CA TYR A 48 28.63 -25.98 11.77
C TYR A 48 28.43 -27.44 12.19
N ALA A 49 29.36 -28.32 11.82
CA ALA A 49 29.41 -29.69 12.30
C ALA A 49 30.49 -29.84 13.39
N PRO A 50 30.20 -30.51 14.53
CA PRO A 50 31.17 -30.72 15.61
C PRO A 50 32.27 -31.74 15.25
N PRO A 51 33.49 -31.61 15.82
CA PRO A 51 34.59 -32.53 15.52
C PRO A 51 34.41 -33.91 16.21
N PRO A 52 34.89 -35.00 15.56
CA PRO A 52 34.76 -36.38 16.03
C PRO A 52 35.74 -36.75 17.17
N PRO A 53 35.47 -37.81 17.94
CA PRO A 53 36.31 -38.22 19.07
C PRO A 53 37.62 -38.86 18.59
N ALA A 54 38.74 -38.43 19.19
CA ALA A 54 40.06 -38.99 18.92
C ALA A 54 40.18 -40.41 19.49
N GLN A 55 40.51 -41.34 18.61
CA GLN A 55 40.72 -42.77 18.89
C GLN A 55 42.04 -43.03 19.62
N ALA A 56 42.00 -44.06 20.46
CA ALA A 56 43.14 -44.66 21.12
C ALA A 56 44.09 -45.30 20.10
N ASN A 57 45.36 -44.88 20.10
CA ASN A 57 46.42 -45.58 19.39
C ASN A 57 47.25 -46.40 20.38
N SER A 58 47.24 -47.71 20.13
CA SER A 58 48.10 -48.75 20.66
C SER A 58 49.55 -48.59 20.17
N THR A 59 50.52 -48.80 21.07
CA THR A 59 51.92 -49.02 20.71
C THR A 59 52.29 -50.50 20.90
N PRO A 60 52.91 -51.17 19.91
CA PRO A 60 53.43 -52.54 20.05
C PRO A 60 54.83 -52.56 20.68
N GLY A 61 55.21 -53.72 21.23
CA GLY A 61 56.29 -53.87 22.20
C GLY A 61 57.68 -54.24 21.67
N LEU A 62 58.44 -54.79 22.64
CA LEU A 62 59.78 -55.40 22.65
C LEU A 62 60.91 -54.52 23.20
N ALA A 63 61.41 -54.89 24.39
CA ALA A 63 62.74 -55.47 24.54
C ALA A 63 63.02 -55.76 26.03
N GLN A 64 63.24 -57.03 26.37
CA GLN A 64 63.81 -57.43 27.65
C GLN A 64 65.32 -57.19 27.60
N SER A 65 65.81 -56.27 28.41
CA SER A 65 67.24 -56.04 28.64
C SER A 65 67.50 -56.11 30.15
N THR A 66 68.03 -57.25 30.59
CA THR A 66 68.55 -57.48 31.93
C THR A 66 69.73 -56.55 32.21
N LEU A 67 69.73 -55.82 33.33
CA LEU A 67 70.91 -55.19 33.95
C LEU A 67 70.59 -54.83 35.43
N PRO A 68 71.61 -54.58 36.27
CA PRO A 68 71.98 -55.40 37.42
C PRO A 68 71.35 -54.93 38.74
N SER A 69 71.37 -55.81 39.76
CA SER A 69 70.91 -55.50 41.11
C SER A 69 71.64 -54.29 41.69
N LEU A 70 70.93 -53.16 41.81
CA LEU A 70 71.39 -51.98 42.53
C LEU A 70 71.44 -52.28 44.04
N PRO A 71 72.47 -51.80 44.75
CA PRO A 71 72.64 -52.05 46.17
C PRO A 71 71.49 -51.39 46.95
N ARG A 72 71.00 -52.12 47.95
CA ARG A 72 69.95 -51.72 48.90
C ARG A 72 70.30 -50.39 49.57
N MET A 73 69.95 -49.27 48.95
CA MET A 73 69.94 -47.98 49.62
C MET A 73 68.80 -47.96 50.63
N ARG A 74 69.13 -47.46 51.82
CA ARG A 74 68.32 -47.39 53.04
C ARG A 74 66.91 -46.85 52.76
N ASN A 75 65.88 -47.71 52.85
CA ASN A 75 64.45 -47.51 52.55
C ASN A 75 63.82 -46.18 53.03
N HIS A 76 64.39 -45.51 54.04
CA HIS A 76 63.86 -44.25 54.56
C HIS A 76 64.07 -43.05 53.65
N VAL A 77 65.12 -43.01 52.81
CA VAL A 77 65.41 -41.84 51.96
C VAL A 77 64.44 -41.76 50.78
N VAL A 78 64.14 -42.89 50.13
CA VAL A 78 63.17 -42.95 49.01
C VAL A 78 61.76 -42.66 49.51
N THR A 79 61.38 -43.18 50.68
CA THR A 79 60.06 -42.92 51.29
C THR A 79 59.89 -41.44 51.66
N TRP A 80 60.94 -40.81 52.19
CA TRP A 80 60.92 -39.37 52.47
C TRP A 80 60.79 -38.52 51.21
N LEU A 81 61.46 -38.89 50.10
CA LEU A 81 61.33 -38.17 48.83
C LEU A 81 59.93 -38.30 48.21
N ILE A 82 59.27 -39.46 48.33
CA ILE A 82 57.90 -39.66 47.86
C ILE A 82 56.91 -38.83 48.69
N ILE A 83 57.06 -38.81 50.02
CA ILE A 83 56.19 -38.00 50.91
C ILE A 83 56.39 -36.50 50.62
N LEU A 84 57.63 -36.05 50.46
CA LEU A 84 57.92 -34.66 50.06
C LEU A 84 57.33 -34.32 48.69
N GLY A 85 57.38 -35.27 47.74
CA GLY A 85 56.73 -35.14 46.44
C GLY A 85 55.21 -34.96 46.55
N ILE A 86 54.54 -35.81 47.35
CA ILE A 86 53.08 -35.75 47.56
C ILE A 86 52.68 -34.46 48.29
N VAL A 87 53.43 -34.05 49.32
CA VAL A 87 53.19 -32.80 50.03
C VAL A 87 53.43 -31.59 49.13
N GLY A 88 54.49 -31.63 48.31
CA GLY A 88 54.78 -30.60 47.31
C GLY A 88 53.65 -30.47 46.28
N VAL A 89 53.12 -31.59 45.79
CA VAL A 89 51.97 -31.62 44.88
C VAL A 89 50.70 -31.10 45.57
N ALA A 90 50.42 -31.53 46.81
CA ALA A 90 49.25 -31.07 47.56
C ALA A 90 49.28 -29.56 47.85
N LEU A 91 50.45 -29.01 48.18
CA LEU A 91 50.65 -27.56 48.34
C LEU A 91 50.54 -26.83 47.00
N ALA A 92 51.05 -27.42 45.91
CA ALA A 92 50.95 -26.84 44.57
C ALA A 92 49.50 -26.73 44.07
N PHE A 93 48.54 -27.49 44.61
CA PHE A 93 47.12 -27.35 44.28
C PHE A 93 46.34 -26.47 45.28
N THR A 94 46.60 -26.57 46.59
CA THR A 94 45.82 -25.84 47.61
C THR A 94 46.14 -24.34 47.67
N ILE A 95 47.40 -23.96 47.45
CA ILE A 95 47.83 -22.54 47.47
C ILE A 95 47.20 -21.74 46.32
N PRO A 96 47.30 -22.14 45.03
CA PRO A 96 46.66 -21.39 43.96
C PRO A 96 45.13 -21.46 44.01
N PHE A 97 44.52 -22.54 44.52
CA PHE A 97 43.07 -22.61 44.72
C PHE A 97 42.58 -21.59 45.74
N THR A 98 43.21 -21.51 46.91
CA THR A 98 42.83 -20.56 47.97
C THR A 98 43.10 -19.11 47.57
N LEU A 99 44.24 -18.83 46.92
CA LEU A 99 44.54 -17.50 46.37
C LEU A 99 43.56 -17.12 45.25
N GLY A 100 43.22 -18.05 44.35
CA GLY A 100 42.24 -17.81 43.29
C GLY A 100 40.85 -17.46 43.81
N VAL A 101 40.39 -18.13 44.88
CA VAL A 101 39.11 -17.79 45.54
C VAL A 101 39.19 -16.43 46.24
N TYR A 102 40.32 -16.11 46.90
CA TYR A 102 40.50 -14.82 47.56
C TYR A 102 40.52 -13.66 46.55
N PHE A 103 41.37 -13.73 45.54
CA PHE A 103 41.46 -12.71 44.49
C PHE A 103 40.17 -12.64 43.67
N GLY A 104 39.53 -13.78 43.37
CA GLY A 104 38.25 -13.81 42.67
C GLY A 104 37.11 -13.14 43.45
N ASN A 105 37.07 -13.30 44.77
CA ASN A 105 36.09 -12.59 45.60
C ASN A 105 36.38 -11.07 45.66
N GLN A 106 37.66 -10.69 45.69
CA GLN A 106 38.08 -9.29 45.70
C GLN A 106 37.74 -8.59 44.37
N ASP A 107 37.99 -9.26 43.23
CA ASP A 107 37.64 -8.78 41.90
C ASP A 107 36.12 -8.64 41.72
N ARG A 108 35.35 -9.61 42.24
CA ARG A 108 33.88 -9.56 42.23
C ARG A 108 33.35 -8.39 43.06
N ALA A 109 33.92 -8.15 44.24
CA ALA A 109 33.54 -7.00 45.06
C ALA A 109 33.81 -5.67 44.33
N GLN A 110 34.96 -5.53 43.69
CA GLN A 110 35.28 -4.34 42.89
C GLN A 110 34.43 -4.19 41.63
N PHE A 111 34.06 -5.30 41.00
CA PHE A 111 33.16 -5.28 39.84
C PHE A 111 31.76 -4.82 40.22
N VAL A 112 31.20 -5.38 41.30
CA VAL A 112 29.89 -4.99 41.83
C VAL A 112 29.88 -3.51 42.24
N GLU A 113 30.95 -3.03 42.89
CA GLU A 113 31.10 -1.62 43.23
C GLU A 113 31.05 -0.71 42.00
N ARG A 114 31.82 -1.05 40.97
CA ARG A 114 31.89 -0.26 39.73
C ARG A 114 30.56 -0.22 39.00
N GLN A 115 29.85 -1.34 38.93
CA GLN A 115 28.53 -1.40 38.30
C GLN A 115 27.51 -0.56 39.06
N ALA A 116 27.47 -0.67 40.40
CA ALA A 116 26.60 0.17 41.22
C ALA A 116 26.91 1.67 41.05
N GLN A 117 28.19 2.04 40.99
CA GLN A 117 28.63 3.42 40.76
C GLN A 117 28.25 3.93 39.36
N GLU A 118 28.34 3.10 38.34
CA GLU A 118 27.98 3.46 36.96
C GLU A 118 26.48 3.76 36.83
N HIS A 119 25.62 2.89 37.37
CA HIS A 119 24.17 3.10 37.43
C HIS A 119 23.81 4.34 38.27
N PHE A 120 24.51 4.55 39.40
CA PHE A 120 24.35 5.76 40.19
C PHE A 120 24.70 7.02 39.39
N GLN A 121 25.79 7.01 38.64
CA GLN A 121 26.19 8.15 37.81
C GLN A 121 25.18 8.43 36.69
N ARG A 122 24.62 7.39 36.06
CA ARG A 122 23.52 7.52 35.09
C ARG A 122 22.26 8.13 35.71
N ALA A 123 21.95 7.75 36.95
CA ALA A 123 20.82 8.35 37.65
C ALA A 123 21.01 9.86 37.85
N LEU A 124 22.24 10.30 38.19
CA LEU A 124 22.55 11.72 38.34
C LEU A 124 22.45 12.48 37.01
N THR A 125 22.80 11.85 35.88
CA THR A 125 22.60 12.48 34.56
C THR A 125 21.12 12.64 34.21
N TYR A 126 20.31 11.61 34.46
CA TYR A 126 18.86 11.71 34.23
C TYR A 126 18.20 12.73 35.15
N GLU A 127 18.65 12.85 36.41
CA GLU A 127 18.18 13.89 37.32
C GLU A 127 18.51 15.31 36.79
N ALA A 128 19.73 15.52 36.29
CA ALA A 128 20.15 16.81 35.71
C ALA A 128 19.33 17.20 34.46
N GLU A 129 18.89 16.20 33.68
CA GLU A 129 18.00 16.37 32.52
C GLU A 129 16.51 16.40 32.89
N THR A 130 16.17 16.44 34.19
CA THR A 130 14.80 16.44 34.72
C THR A 130 13.98 15.17 34.41
N TYR A 131 14.62 14.04 34.09
CA TYR A 131 13.99 12.72 33.93
C TYR A 131 13.96 11.95 35.26
N THR A 132 13.16 12.43 36.22
CA THR A 132 13.14 11.90 37.60
C THR A 132 12.76 10.42 37.70
N GLN A 133 11.85 9.92 36.85
CA GLN A 133 11.47 8.49 36.86
C GLN A 133 12.60 7.57 36.35
N LEU A 134 13.31 7.96 35.29
CA LEU A 134 14.47 7.20 34.81
C LEU A 134 15.61 7.22 35.84
N ALA A 135 15.83 8.37 36.50
CA ALA A 135 16.78 8.47 37.59
C ALA A 135 16.44 7.51 38.76
N ILE A 136 15.17 7.41 39.15
CA ILE A 136 14.70 6.46 40.18
C ILE A 136 14.99 5.01 39.75
N ALA A 137 14.68 4.65 38.51
CA ALA A 137 14.90 3.28 38.00
C ALA A 137 16.39 2.89 38.00
N GLU A 138 17.29 3.79 37.57
CA GLU A 138 18.75 3.55 37.61
C GLU A 138 19.28 3.41 39.04
N LEU A 139 18.75 4.17 40.01
CA LEU A 139 19.12 4.02 41.43
C LEU A 139 18.67 2.69 42.01
N GLU A 140 17.47 2.23 41.67
CA GLU A 140 16.99 0.90 42.06
C GLU A 140 17.87 -0.19 41.47
N LEU A 141 18.31 -0.04 40.21
CA LEU A 141 19.22 -0.96 39.56
C LEU A 141 20.62 -0.97 40.22
N ALA A 142 21.15 0.20 40.60
CA ALA A 142 22.39 0.28 41.39
C ALA A 142 22.30 -0.53 42.70
N LEU A 143 21.15 -0.49 43.38
CA LEU A 143 20.87 -1.25 44.60
C LEU A 143 20.64 -2.75 44.34
N GLN A 144 20.25 -3.16 43.13
CA GLN A 144 20.22 -4.58 42.76
C GLN A 144 21.63 -5.17 42.67
N TYR A 145 22.60 -4.41 42.14
CA TYR A 145 24.00 -4.84 42.11
C TYR A 145 24.63 -4.82 43.50
N LYS A 146 24.51 -3.70 44.22
CA LYS A 146 25.05 -3.53 45.57
C LYS A 146 23.98 -3.01 46.53
N PRO A 147 23.28 -3.91 47.26
CA PRO A 147 22.18 -3.52 48.15
C PRO A 147 22.58 -2.50 49.21
N ASP A 148 23.81 -2.51 49.72
CA ASP A 148 24.32 -1.63 50.78
C ASP A 148 24.97 -0.33 50.26
N TYR A 149 24.84 -0.01 48.97
CA TYR A 149 25.41 1.20 48.38
C TYR A 149 24.69 2.47 48.86
N GLN A 150 25.24 3.11 49.90
CA GLN A 150 24.64 4.26 50.60
C GLN A 150 24.27 5.43 49.68
N PRO A 151 25.12 5.89 48.74
CA PRO A 151 24.80 7.05 47.89
C PRO A 151 23.50 6.85 47.10
N ALA A 152 23.27 5.64 46.56
CA ALA A 152 22.05 5.36 45.82
C ALA A 152 20.81 5.29 46.73
N ARG A 153 20.94 4.76 47.96
CA ARG A 153 19.81 4.73 48.92
C ARG A 153 19.36 6.12 49.32
N GLU A 154 20.31 6.96 49.71
CA GLU A 154 20.05 8.35 50.11
C GLU A 154 19.40 9.13 48.96
N LYS A 155 19.97 8.99 47.76
CA LYS A 155 19.46 9.67 46.57
C LYS A 155 18.08 9.16 46.16
N LEU A 156 17.84 7.85 46.26
CA LEU A 156 16.54 7.25 45.96
C LEU A 156 15.47 7.73 46.94
N GLN A 157 15.78 7.84 48.23
CA GLN A 157 14.86 8.45 49.21
C GLN A 157 14.61 9.93 48.92
N GLN A 158 15.65 10.70 48.58
CA GLN A 158 15.51 12.10 48.18
C GLN A 158 14.58 12.23 46.96
N LEU A 159 14.83 11.47 45.89
CA LEU A 159 14.02 11.53 44.67
C LEU A 159 12.60 11.00 44.89
N LYS A 160 12.40 9.94 45.69
CA LYS A 160 11.05 9.44 46.01
C LYS A 160 10.27 10.44 46.85
N THR A 161 10.88 11.11 47.82
CA THR A 161 10.21 12.15 48.62
C THR A 161 9.85 13.38 47.78
N VAL A 162 10.73 13.81 46.87
CA VAL A 162 10.43 14.88 45.90
C VAL A 162 9.35 14.46 44.89
N HIS A 163 9.40 13.23 44.38
CA HIS A 163 8.41 12.70 43.42
C HIS A 163 7.01 12.54 44.05
N ILE A 164 6.93 12.14 45.32
CA ILE A 164 5.67 12.07 46.06
C ILE A 164 5.14 13.48 46.40
N ALA A 165 6.03 14.45 46.67
CA ALA A 165 5.66 15.83 46.95
C ALA A 165 5.32 16.65 45.69
N ASN A 166 5.77 16.22 44.51
CA ASN A 166 5.52 16.88 43.24
C ASN A 166 4.99 15.87 42.19
N PRO A 167 3.71 15.50 42.22
CA PRO A 167 3.07 14.68 41.19
C PRO A 167 2.92 15.39 39.83
N ALA A 168 3.47 16.61 39.66
CA ALA A 168 3.25 17.48 38.50
C ALA A 168 4.35 17.40 37.41
N GLN A 169 5.04 16.27 37.28
CA GLN A 169 5.80 16.00 36.05
C GLN A 169 4.82 15.43 35.02
N GLU A 170 4.56 16.23 33.98
CA GLU A 170 3.73 15.84 32.85
C GLU A 170 4.26 14.51 32.27
N PRO A 171 3.40 13.50 32.01
CA PRO A 171 3.86 12.23 31.48
C PRO A 171 4.71 12.43 30.21
N GLN A 172 5.79 11.66 30.07
CA GLN A 172 6.75 11.85 28.96
C GLN A 172 6.09 11.79 27.58
N GLU A 173 5.06 10.94 27.41
CA GLU A 173 4.22 10.90 26.20
C GLU A 173 3.52 12.22 25.88
N VAL A 174 3.13 12.99 26.90
CA VAL A 174 2.48 14.30 26.74
C VAL A 174 3.52 15.35 26.33
N VAL A 175 4.71 15.30 26.90
CA VAL A 175 5.83 16.18 26.50
C VAL A 175 6.21 15.93 25.03
N ILE A 176 6.33 14.67 24.61
CA ILE A 176 6.60 14.30 23.22
C ILE A 176 5.44 14.73 22.30
N ALA A 177 4.18 14.50 22.71
CA ALA A 177 3.01 14.91 21.93
C ALA A 177 2.94 16.44 21.74
N ASN A 178 3.25 17.22 22.78
CA ASN A 178 3.36 18.68 22.71
C ASN A 178 4.39 19.12 21.66
N GLN A 179 5.58 18.48 21.64
CA GLN A 179 6.65 18.79 20.68
C GLN A 179 6.25 18.40 19.25
N LEU A 180 5.73 17.18 19.05
CA LEU A 180 5.26 16.71 17.74
C LEU A 180 4.18 17.63 17.18
N TYR A 181 3.23 18.05 18.02
CA TYR A 181 2.16 18.96 17.63
C TYR A 181 2.71 20.31 17.18
N ALA A 182 3.61 20.92 17.95
CA ALA A 182 4.22 22.21 17.61
C ALA A 182 5.03 22.14 16.31
N SER A 183 5.81 21.07 16.11
CA SER A 183 6.54 20.84 14.85
C SER A 183 5.60 20.62 13.67
N ALA A 184 4.49 19.92 13.86
CA ALA A 184 3.51 19.68 12.81
C ALA A 184 2.79 20.98 12.40
N GLU A 185 2.43 21.85 13.36
CA GLU A 185 1.88 23.17 13.06
C GLU A 185 2.85 24.07 12.29
N GLN A 186 4.15 23.99 12.61
CA GLN A 186 5.18 24.67 11.83
C GLN A 186 5.23 24.15 10.39
N ALA A 187 5.24 22.83 10.20
CA ALA A 187 5.22 22.23 8.86
C ALA A 187 3.97 22.63 8.06
N VAL A 188 2.80 22.67 8.70
CA VAL A 188 1.55 23.20 8.09
C VAL A 188 1.70 24.66 7.65
N THR A 189 2.35 25.49 8.47
CA THR A 189 2.59 26.92 8.17
C THR A 189 3.53 27.08 6.98
N GLU A 190 4.54 26.21 6.88
CA GLU A 190 5.49 26.15 5.77
C GLU A 190 4.90 25.49 4.51
N GLN A 191 3.66 24.98 4.58
CA GLN A 191 3.01 24.18 3.54
C GLN A 191 3.78 22.90 3.19
N ASP A 192 4.62 22.41 4.11
CA ASP A 192 5.27 21.11 4.01
C ASP A 192 4.30 20.02 4.48
N TRP A 193 3.37 19.68 3.59
CA TRP A 193 2.26 18.77 3.91
C TRP A 193 2.74 17.36 4.22
N ASP A 194 3.82 16.88 3.59
CA ASP A 194 4.36 15.55 3.84
C ASP A 194 4.94 15.47 5.26
N SER A 195 5.77 16.44 5.67
CA SER A 195 6.29 16.51 7.04
C SER A 195 5.17 16.69 8.07
N ALA A 196 4.15 17.51 7.77
CA ALA A 196 3.00 17.68 8.66
C ALA A 196 2.23 16.37 8.87
N ILE A 197 1.97 15.61 7.80
CA ILE A 197 1.31 14.30 7.86
C ILE A 197 2.11 13.34 8.74
N ASP A 198 3.42 13.21 8.49
CA ASP A 198 4.27 12.26 9.22
C ASP A 198 4.32 12.58 10.72
N LEU A 199 4.41 13.86 11.08
CA LEU A 199 4.42 14.32 12.47
C LEU A 199 3.08 14.12 13.18
N PHE A 200 1.95 14.41 12.53
CA PHE A 200 0.62 14.19 13.11
C PHE A 200 0.29 12.69 13.22
N GLU A 201 0.69 11.86 12.26
CA GLU A 201 0.52 10.40 12.36
C GLU A 201 1.43 9.79 13.44
N GLU A 202 2.66 10.30 13.61
CA GLU A 202 3.51 9.91 14.75
C GLU A 202 2.90 10.33 16.07
N LEU A 203 2.32 11.53 16.16
CA LEU A 203 1.60 11.97 17.35
C LEU A 203 0.46 11.01 17.70
N ARG A 204 -0.34 10.57 16.71
CA ARG A 204 -1.40 9.58 16.93
C ARG A 204 -0.88 8.23 17.44
N ARG A 205 0.31 7.81 16.99
CA ARG A 205 0.99 6.60 17.48
C ARG A 205 1.49 6.74 18.92
N VAL A 206 2.09 7.89 19.25
CA VAL A 206 2.63 8.17 20.58
C VAL A 206 1.52 8.37 21.61
N LYS A 207 0.53 9.20 21.28
CA LYS A 207 -0.57 9.57 22.18
C LYS A 207 -1.86 9.85 21.39
N SER A 208 -2.62 8.78 21.13
CA SER A 208 -3.83 8.83 20.29
C SER A 208 -4.96 9.76 20.79
N ASP A 209 -5.01 10.06 22.09
CA ASP A 209 -6.03 10.93 22.70
C ASP A 209 -5.61 12.41 22.75
N TYR A 210 -4.36 12.73 22.41
CA TYR A 210 -3.84 14.09 22.47
C TYR A 210 -4.48 14.95 21.37
N ARG A 211 -5.37 15.87 21.77
CA ARG A 211 -6.09 16.81 20.87
C ARG A 211 -6.67 16.12 19.63
N ALA A 212 -7.19 14.90 19.79
CA ALA A 212 -7.52 14.01 18.69
C ALA A 212 -8.35 14.69 17.58
N GLY A 213 -9.40 15.45 17.95
CA GLY A 213 -10.24 16.14 16.97
C GLY A 213 -9.51 17.24 16.17
N GLU A 214 -8.58 17.96 16.79
CA GLU A 214 -7.76 18.97 16.10
C GLU A 214 -6.76 18.29 15.16
N VAL A 215 -6.08 17.25 15.65
CA VAL A 215 -5.11 16.46 14.89
C VAL A 215 -5.77 15.82 13.66
N ASP A 216 -6.93 15.20 13.83
CA ASP A 216 -7.70 14.60 12.73
C ASP A 216 -8.10 15.66 11.69
N ALA A 217 -8.56 16.84 12.14
CA ALA A 217 -8.89 17.94 11.24
C ALA A 217 -7.67 18.46 10.46
N PHE A 218 -6.50 18.54 11.11
CA PHE A 218 -5.26 18.90 10.43
C PHE A 218 -4.80 17.83 9.45
N LEU A 219 -4.89 16.53 9.80
CA LEU A 219 -4.54 15.43 8.92
C LEU A 219 -5.40 15.43 7.66
N VAL A 220 -6.72 15.57 7.77
CA VAL A 220 -7.63 15.65 6.61
C VAL A 220 -7.20 16.81 5.69
N ARG A 221 -6.91 17.98 6.26
CA ARG A 221 -6.44 19.15 5.49
C ARG A 221 -5.11 18.88 4.81
N ALA A 222 -4.15 18.32 5.53
CA ALA A 222 -2.80 18.06 5.03
C ALA A 222 -2.83 16.99 3.92
N TYR A 223 -3.59 15.91 4.08
CA TYR A 223 -3.80 14.90 3.05
C TYR A 223 -4.46 15.48 1.79
N LEU A 224 -5.50 16.32 1.93
CA LEU A 224 -6.12 16.98 0.79
C LEU A 224 -5.14 17.91 0.06
N ALA A 225 -4.35 18.70 0.79
CA ALA A 225 -3.37 19.61 0.21
C ALA A 225 -2.23 18.86 -0.48
N ALA A 226 -1.65 17.85 0.17
CA ALA A 226 -0.63 16.97 -0.40
C ALA A 226 -1.16 16.25 -1.66
N GLY A 227 -2.40 15.76 -1.64
CA GLY A 227 -3.03 15.12 -2.80
C GLY A 227 -3.19 16.08 -3.98
N LYS A 228 -3.59 17.33 -3.74
CA LYS A 228 -3.66 18.37 -4.79
C LYS A 228 -2.27 18.74 -5.33
N GLN A 229 -1.25 18.80 -4.48
CA GLN A 229 0.14 19.01 -4.91
C GLN A 229 0.63 17.85 -5.78
N ALA A 230 0.30 16.61 -5.42
CA ALA A 230 0.59 15.43 -6.23
C ALA A 230 -0.11 15.49 -7.60
N LEU A 231 -1.38 15.91 -7.66
CA LEU A 231 -2.08 16.15 -8.94
C LEU A 231 -1.37 17.20 -9.79
N ALA A 232 -0.93 18.31 -9.20
CA ALA A 232 -0.19 19.36 -9.92
C ALA A 232 1.16 18.84 -10.46
N ALA A 233 1.75 17.85 -9.80
CA ALA A 233 2.94 17.12 -10.26
C ALA A 233 2.64 15.96 -11.23
N ASN A 234 1.37 15.77 -11.61
CA ASN A 234 0.86 14.64 -12.39
C ASN A 234 1.05 13.25 -11.75
N ASP A 235 1.27 13.19 -10.43
CA ASP A 235 1.27 11.94 -9.68
C ASP A 235 -0.15 11.62 -9.17
N VAL A 236 -1.00 11.16 -10.09
CA VAL A 236 -2.41 10.85 -9.81
C VAL A 236 -2.57 9.68 -8.83
N ASP A 237 -1.58 8.77 -8.79
CA ASP A 237 -1.59 7.61 -7.89
C ASP A 237 -1.33 8.02 -6.44
N LEU A 238 -0.30 8.85 -6.22
CA LEU A 238 -0.06 9.46 -4.92
C LEU A 238 -1.25 10.32 -4.48
N ALA A 239 -1.81 11.13 -5.39
CA ALA A 239 -2.99 11.93 -5.11
C ALA A 239 -4.16 11.07 -4.60
N ARG A 240 -4.49 9.99 -5.32
CA ARG A 240 -5.53 9.03 -4.91
C ARG A 240 -5.30 8.52 -3.49
N ARG A 241 -4.09 8.01 -3.19
CA ARG A 241 -3.76 7.49 -1.86
C ARG A 241 -3.93 8.55 -0.77
N ARG A 242 -3.55 9.80 -1.05
CA ARG A 242 -3.73 10.90 -0.10
C ARG A 242 -5.21 11.21 0.13
N PHE A 243 -6.04 11.20 -0.90
CA PHE A 243 -7.49 11.37 -0.73
C PHE A 243 -8.14 10.20 0.01
N GLU A 244 -7.70 8.96 -0.24
CA GLU A 244 -8.14 7.77 0.52
C GLU A 244 -7.73 7.86 2.00
N ALA A 245 -6.51 8.33 2.29
CA ALA A 245 -6.06 8.56 3.66
C ALA A 245 -6.90 9.64 4.38
N ALA A 246 -7.26 10.73 3.68
CA ALA A 246 -8.19 11.72 4.22
C ALA A 246 -9.55 11.11 4.57
N LEU A 247 -10.06 10.19 3.73
CA LEU A 247 -11.33 9.48 3.98
C LEU A 247 -11.24 8.42 5.09
N ALA A 248 -10.05 7.89 5.35
CA ALA A 248 -9.83 7.01 6.48
C ALA A 248 -9.92 7.76 7.82
N VAL A 249 -9.61 9.06 7.83
CA VAL A 249 -9.76 9.95 9.00
C VAL A 249 -11.18 10.52 9.07
N ASP A 250 -11.71 11.06 7.97
CA ASP A 250 -13.08 11.57 7.86
C ASP A 250 -13.79 10.99 6.62
N ALA A 251 -14.53 9.90 6.82
CA ALA A 251 -15.28 9.22 5.76
C ALA A 251 -16.35 10.09 5.09
N ASN A 252 -16.79 11.16 5.77
CA ASN A 252 -17.83 12.06 5.27
C ASN A 252 -17.26 13.27 4.51
N ASN A 253 -15.94 13.41 4.41
CA ASN A 253 -15.33 14.51 3.69
C ASN A 253 -15.74 14.51 2.21
N ALA A 254 -16.54 15.50 1.80
CA ALA A 254 -17.12 15.54 0.45
C ALA A 254 -16.04 15.79 -0.63
N GLU A 255 -15.07 16.66 -0.34
CA GLU A 255 -14.00 17.00 -1.27
C GLU A 255 -13.09 15.79 -1.54
N ALA A 256 -12.66 15.09 -0.49
CA ALA A 256 -11.83 13.89 -0.62
C ALA A 256 -12.55 12.78 -1.41
N ARG A 257 -13.86 12.59 -1.21
CA ARG A 257 -14.68 11.65 -2.00
C ARG A 257 -14.68 12.01 -3.47
N THR A 258 -15.01 13.27 -3.81
CA THR A 258 -15.03 13.75 -5.20
C THR A 258 -13.67 13.58 -5.88
N LEU A 259 -12.58 13.95 -5.20
CA LEU A 259 -11.23 13.86 -5.76
C LEU A 259 -10.77 12.39 -5.93
N ARG A 260 -11.13 11.51 -4.99
CA ARG A 260 -10.87 10.06 -5.11
C ARG A 260 -11.64 9.44 -6.28
N GLU A 261 -12.91 9.79 -6.45
CA GLU A 261 -13.75 9.31 -7.56
C GLU A 261 -13.17 9.74 -8.92
N ARG A 262 -12.72 11.00 -9.04
CA ARG A 262 -12.02 11.49 -10.25
C ARG A 262 -10.72 10.73 -10.51
N ALA A 263 -9.95 10.43 -9.47
CA ALA A 263 -8.73 9.62 -9.60
C ALA A 263 -9.04 8.20 -10.09
N LEU A 264 -10.11 7.57 -9.59
CA LEU A 264 -10.53 6.26 -10.08
C LEU A 264 -11.01 6.30 -11.53
N LEU A 265 -11.74 7.35 -11.92
CA LEU A 265 -12.16 7.55 -13.30
C LEU A 265 -10.95 7.71 -14.24
N TYR A 266 -9.92 8.45 -13.79
CA TYR A 266 -8.64 8.56 -14.50
C TYR A 266 -7.99 7.18 -14.71
N PHE A 267 -7.84 6.37 -13.66
CA PHE A 267 -7.24 5.03 -13.78
C PHE A 267 -8.05 4.08 -14.66
N ASN A 268 -9.38 4.18 -14.62
CA ASN A 268 -10.25 3.42 -15.52
C ASN A 268 -9.94 3.77 -16.98
N GLY A 269 -9.90 5.07 -17.33
CA GLY A 269 -9.54 5.53 -18.67
C GLY A 269 -8.17 5.02 -19.11
N VAL A 270 -7.17 5.09 -18.24
CA VAL A 270 -5.81 4.59 -18.53
C VAL A 270 -5.83 3.09 -18.80
N SER A 271 -6.59 2.30 -18.03
CA SER A 271 -6.66 0.84 -18.20
C SER A 271 -7.31 0.42 -19.52
N LEU A 272 -8.19 1.27 -20.08
CA LEU A 272 -8.89 1.04 -21.34
C LEU A 272 -8.03 1.42 -22.56
N MET A 273 -7.00 2.27 -22.40
CA MET A 273 -6.10 2.60 -23.50
C MET A 273 -5.37 1.34 -24.00
N GLY A 274 -5.34 1.15 -25.31
CA GLY A 274 -4.71 -0.02 -25.95
C GLY A 274 -5.55 -1.30 -25.93
N THR A 275 -6.72 -1.31 -25.30
CA THR A 275 -7.66 -2.44 -25.31
C THR A 275 -9.02 -2.03 -25.84
N ASN A 276 -9.58 -0.94 -25.31
CA ASN A 276 -10.87 -0.41 -25.71
C ASN A 276 -10.81 1.12 -25.81
N TRP A 277 -10.29 1.58 -26.95
CA TRP A 277 -10.07 2.99 -27.21
C TRP A 277 -11.35 3.85 -27.15
N GLY A 278 -12.49 3.33 -27.62
CA GLY A 278 -13.76 4.05 -27.55
C GLY A 278 -14.20 4.33 -26.12
N ASN A 279 -14.15 3.32 -25.25
CA ASN A 279 -14.47 3.53 -23.83
C ASN A 279 -13.41 4.37 -23.11
N ALA A 280 -12.14 4.31 -23.52
CA ALA A 280 -11.10 5.19 -22.99
C ALA A 280 -11.42 6.66 -23.28
N VAL A 281 -11.80 6.99 -24.51
CA VAL A 281 -12.25 8.34 -24.91
C VAL A 281 -13.43 8.77 -24.05
N LEU A 282 -14.52 8.00 -23.99
CA LEU A 282 -15.71 8.35 -23.19
C LEU A 282 -15.38 8.60 -21.72
N THR A 283 -14.52 7.76 -21.15
CA THR A 283 -14.10 7.88 -19.74
C THR A 283 -13.30 9.17 -19.50
N PHE A 284 -12.38 9.51 -20.40
CA PHE A 284 -11.59 10.72 -20.28
C PHE A 284 -12.37 11.98 -20.66
N GLU A 285 -13.35 11.91 -21.57
CA GLU A 285 -14.28 13.02 -21.86
C GLU A 285 -15.12 13.35 -20.63
N GLU A 286 -15.63 12.33 -19.93
CA GLU A 286 -16.36 12.50 -18.68
C GLU A 286 -15.48 13.18 -17.61
N LEU A 287 -14.25 12.70 -17.43
CA LEU A 287 -13.32 13.30 -16.47
C LEU A 287 -12.96 14.74 -16.87
N TYR A 288 -12.64 14.97 -18.14
CA TYR A 288 -12.28 16.29 -18.67
C TYR A 288 -13.43 17.30 -18.54
N GLY A 289 -14.67 16.87 -18.78
CA GLY A 289 -15.85 17.71 -18.60
C GLY A 289 -16.11 18.09 -17.14
N ARG A 290 -15.75 17.21 -16.19
CA ARG A 290 -15.90 17.47 -14.74
C ARG A 290 -14.75 18.28 -14.16
N ASP A 291 -13.53 18.04 -14.62
CA ASP A 291 -12.29 18.66 -14.13
C ASP A 291 -11.20 18.69 -15.22
N PRO A 292 -11.17 19.75 -16.05
CA PRO A 292 -10.22 19.87 -17.14
C PRO A 292 -8.74 19.88 -16.72
N ASN A 293 -8.46 20.17 -15.44
CA ASN A 293 -7.11 20.31 -14.88
C ASN A 293 -6.73 19.13 -13.98
N PHE A 294 -7.50 18.03 -14.00
CA PHE A 294 -7.21 16.86 -13.18
C PHE A 294 -5.99 16.10 -13.69
N GLY A 295 -4.83 16.33 -13.07
CA GLY A 295 -3.56 15.77 -13.52
C GLY A 295 -3.29 16.12 -15.00
N ASP A 296 -2.95 15.10 -15.79
CA ASP A 296 -2.72 15.23 -17.23
C ASP A 296 -3.93 14.82 -18.08
N VAL A 297 -5.16 14.87 -17.56
CA VAL A 297 -6.38 14.37 -18.25
C VAL A 297 -6.54 14.92 -19.67
N LYS A 298 -6.23 16.20 -19.91
CA LYS A 298 -6.29 16.78 -21.26
C LYS A 298 -5.37 16.05 -22.24
N LEU A 299 -4.15 15.71 -21.78
CA LEU A 299 -3.19 14.95 -22.57
C LEU A 299 -3.68 13.51 -22.76
N LYS A 300 -4.20 12.87 -21.70
CA LYS A 300 -4.77 11.50 -21.80
C LYS A 300 -5.94 11.42 -22.77
N LEU A 301 -6.86 12.38 -22.73
CA LEU A 301 -7.99 12.43 -23.65
C LEU A 301 -7.52 12.60 -25.09
N ARG A 302 -6.59 13.53 -25.34
CA ARG A 302 -5.98 13.71 -26.65
C ARG A 302 -5.32 12.41 -27.14
N ASP A 303 -4.54 11.75 -26.29
CA ASP A 303 -3.82 10.53 -26.64
C ASP A 303 -4.79 9.35 -26.86
N ALA A 304 -5.91 9.30 -26.13
CA ALA A 304 -6.99 8.33 -26.35
C ALA A 304 -7.68 8.53 -27.70
N HIS A 305 -7.98 9.77 -28.09
CA HIS A 305 -8.50 10.07 -29.43
C HIS A 305 -7.50 9.69 -30.54
N LEU A 306 -6.20 9.97 -30.36
CA LEU A 306 -5.18 9.53 -31.32
C LEU A 306 -5.13 8.01 -31.45
N GLY A 307 -5.12 7.29 -30.34
CA GLY A 307 -5.13 5.82 -30.32
C GLY A 307 -6.41 5.25 -30.93
N TYR A 308 -7.56 5.86 -30.68
CA TYR A 308 -8.82 5.42 -31.28
C TYR A 308 -8.84 5.68 -32.78
N GLY A 309 -8.33 6.84 -33.22
CA GLY A 309 -8.19 7.16 -34.63
C GLY A 309 -7.27 6.19 -35.36
N ASP A 310 -6.14 5.83 -34.74
CA ASP A 310 -5.20 4.84 -35.27
C ASP A 310 -5.87 3.48 -35.42
N PHE A 311 -6.50 2.99 -34.36
CA PHE A 311 -7.25 1.73 -34.37
C PHE A 311 -8.37 1.72 -35.44
N ALA A 312 -9.17 2.78 -35.52
CA ALA A 312 -10.23 2.89 -36.51
C ALA A 312 -9.67 2.92 -37.94
N SER A 313 -8.54 3.59 -38.16
CA SER A 313 -7.87 3.65 -39.46
C SER A 313 -7.35 2.28 -39.90
N GLU A 314 -6.78 1.50 -38.99
CA GLU A 314 -6.32 0.13 -39.25
C GLU A 314 -7.48 -0.81 -39.63
N GLN A 315 -8.64 -0.61 -39.02
CA GLN A 315 -9.87 -1.34 -39.35
C GLN A 315 -10.55 -0.84 -40.63
N GLY A 316 -10.02 0.18 -41.32
CA GLY A 316 -10.64 0.78 -42.50
C GLY A 316 -11.86 1.66 -42.18
N ALA A 317 -12.12 1.95 -40.92
CA ALA A 317 -13.19 2.84 -40.45
C ALA A 317 -12.73 4.31 -40.51
N PHE A 318 -12.37 4.77 -41.71
CA PHE A 318 -11.68 6.05 -41.93
C PHE A 318 -12.49 7.28 -41.48
N CYS A 319 -13.82 7.23 -41.53
CA CYS A 319 -14.66 8.35 -41.08
C CYS A 319 -14.66 8.50 -39.55
N ILE A 320 -14.60 7.39 -38.82
CA ILE A 320 -14.40 7.42 -37.36
C ILE A 320 -13.00 7.95 -37.09
N ALA A 321 -11.98 7.42 -37.78
CA ALA A 321 -10.60 7.86 -37.61
C ALA A 321 -10.44 9.38 -37.80
N ALA A 322 -11.03 9.94 -38.87
CA ALA A 322 -11.00 11.37 -39.14
C ALA A 322 -11.57 12.20 -37.98
N ARG A 323 -12.76 11.83 -37.48
CA ARG A 323 -13.40 12.50 -36.34
C ARG A 323 -12.52 12.47 -35.09
N GLU A 324 -11.95 11.31 -34.76
CA GLU A 324 -11.09 11.17 -33.58
C GLU A 324 -9.80 12.00 -33.71
N TYR A 325 -9.16 12.02 -34.88
CA TYR A 325 -7.99 12.89 -35.09
C TYR A 325 -8.34 14.38 -35.00
N ASP A 326 -9.50 14.81 -35.52
CA ASP A 326 -9.96 16.19 -35.42
C ASP A 326 -10.26 16.59 -33.96
N ALA A 327 -10.80 15.66 -33.15
CA ALA A 327 -10.97 15.85 -31.71
C ALA A 327 -9.61 15.99 -31.00
N ALA A 328 -8.64 15.14 -31.33
CA ALA A 328 -7.28 15.25 -30.80
C ALA A 328 -6.60 16.58 -31.18
N LEU A 329 -6.78 17.07 -32.41
CA LEU A 329 -6.29 18.38 -32.85
C LEU A 329 -6.91 19.53 -32.06
N SER A 330 -8.20 19.46 -31.76
CA SER A 330 -8.91 20.43 -30.92
C SER A 330 -8.36 20.47 -29.48
N LEU A 331 -7.76 19.37 -29.02
CA LEU A 331 -7.07 19.27 -27.73
C LEU A 331 -5.57 19.64 -27.80
N GLY A 332 -5.08 20.07 -28.96
CA GLY A 332 -3.70 20.52 -29.17
C GLY A 332 -2.74 19.43 -29.63
N ALA A 333 -3.21 18.43 -30.38
CA ALA A 333 -2.31 17.50 -31.07
C ALA A 333 -1.46 18.19 -32.15
N GLY A 334 -0.25 17.67 -32.38
CA GLY A 334 0.74 18.28 -33.27
C GLY A 334 0.55 17.98 -34.75
N THR A 335 1.50 18.41 -35.58
CA THR A 335 1.47 18.27 -37.05
C THR A 335 1.36 16.83 -37.54
N GLY A 336 1.84 15.84 -36.77
CA GLY A 336 1.65 14.42 -37.07
C GLY A 336 0.17 14.01 -37.07
N ALA A 337 -0.62 14.52 -36.11
CA ALA A 337 -2.06 14.28 -36.07
C ALA A 337 -2.78 14.99 -37.22
N GLN A 338 -2.31 16.17 -37.64
CA GLN A 338 -2.86 16.91 -38.78
C GLN A 338 -2.76 16.10 -40.08
N ALA A 339 -1.62 15.46 -40.32
CA ALA A 339 -1.42 14.61 -41.48
C ALA A 339 -2.35 13.38 -41.45
N LYS A 340 -2.47 12.73 -40.28
CA LYS A 340 -3.41 11.62 -40.07
C LYS A 340 -4.86 12.02 -40.30
N ALA A 341 -5.29 13.17 -39.77
CA ALA A 341 -6.62 13.72 -39.97
C ALA A 341 -6.92 13.97 -41.46
N SER A 342 -6.00 14.61 -42.19
CA SER A 342 -6.17 14.87 -43.62
C SER A 342 -6.28 13.57 -44.42
N SER A 343 -5.38 12.61 -44.16
CA SER A 343 -5.38 11.31 -44.84
C SER A 343 -6.66 10.51 -44.56
N ALA A 344 -7.11 10.49 -43.30
CA ALA A 344 -8.34 9.80 -42.91
C ALA A 344 -9.58 10.47 -43.51
N ASN A 345 -9.61 11.80 -43.60
CA ASN A 345 -10.69 12.54 -44.26
C ASN A 345 -10.79 12.23 -45.76
N ASP A 346 -9.65 12.16 -46.47
CA ASP A 346 -9.64 11.79 -47.89
C ASP A 346 -10.06 10.33 -48.10
N ALA A 347 -9.59 9.43 -47.24
CA ALA A 347 -10.00 8.02 -47.26
C ALA A 347 -11.49 7.85 -46.95
N CYS A 348 -12.03 8.61 -45.99
CA CYS A 348 -13.45 8.63 -45.66
C CYS A 348 -14.30 9.09 -46.87
N LYS A 349 -13.93 10.20 -47.52
CA LYS A 349 -14.63 10.68 -48.72
C LYS A 349 -14.63 9.62 -49.83
N ASN A 350 -13.49 8.99 -50.07
CA ASN A 350 -13.37 7.93 -51.07
C ASN A 350 -14.23 6.70 -50.70
N ALA A 351 -14.29 6.31 -49.43
CA ALA A 351 -15.11 5.20 -48.96
C ALA A 351 -16.62 5.47 -49.11
N ILE A 352 -17.06 6.73 -48.91
CA ILE A 352 -18.45 7.14 -49.14
C ILE A 352 -18.80 7.08 -50.64
N LEU A 353 -17.89 7.51 -51.52
CA LEU A 353 -18.11 7.52 -52.97
C LEU A 353 -18.05 6.12 -53.58
N ASN A 354 -17.25 5.21 -53.02
CA ASN A 354 -17.11 3.83 -53.45
C ASN A 354 -17.41 2.86 -52.30
N PRO A 355 -18.70 2.69 -51.96
CA PRO A 355 -19.10 1.90 -50.80
C PRO A 355 -18.69 0.43 -50.98
N THR A 356 -17.65 0.04 -50.26
CA THR A 356 -17.31 -1.36 -50.00
C THR A 356 -17.80 -1.68 -48.58
N ALA A 357 -18.19 -2.92 -48.29
CA ALA A 357 -18.64 -3.31 -46.95
C ALA A 357 -17.59 -2.89 -45.90
N THR A 358 -17.89 -1.85 -45.15
CA THR A 358 -16.99 -1.25 -44.16
C THR A 358 -17.20 -1.99 -42.85
N PRO A 359 -16.17 -2.66 -42.29
CA PRO A 359 -16.33 -3.23 -40.96
C PRO A 359 -16.46 -2.08 -39.95
N THR A 360 -17.50 -2.13 -39.13
CA THR A 360 -17.56 -1.31 -37.91
C THR A 360 -16.37 -1.73 -37.04
N PRO A 361 -15.55 -0.78 -36.53
CA PRO A 361 -14.43 -1.13 -35.67
C PRO A 361 -15.01 -1.90 -34.48
N THR A 362 -14.73 -3.20 -34.45
CA THR A 362 -15.21 -4.09 -33.39
C THR A 362 -14.34 -3.76 -32.18
N PRO A 363 -14.93 -3.39 -31.02
CA PRO A 363 -14.16 -3.19 -29.80
C PRO A 363 -13.26 -4.41 -29.56
N GLU A 364 -11.96 -4.21 -29.33
CA GLU A 364 -11.06 -5.30 -28.96
C GLU A 364 -11.45 -5.79 -27.55
N GLY A 365 -12.30 -6.81 -27.56
CA GLY A 365 -13.12 -7.27 -26.45
C GLY A 365 -14.32 -8.03 -27.02
N GLY A 366 -14.04 -8.92 -27.96
CA GLY A 366 -15.05 -9.54 -28.80
C GLY A 366 -16.01 -10.45 -28.02
N PHE A 367 -17.31 -10.22 -28.23
CA PHE A 367 -18.22 -11.33 -28.49
C PHE A 367 -18.46 -11.36 -29.99
N ALA A 368 -18.20 -12.50 -30.62
CA ALA A 368 -18.43 -12.72 -32.03
C ALA A 368 -19.91 -12.52 -32.35
N THR A 369 -20.19 -11.71 -33.37
CA THR A 369 -21.51 -11.60 -33.99
C THR A 369 -21.87 -12.92 -34.69
N PRO A 370 -23.08 -13.49 -34.54
CA PRO A 370 -23.49 -14.68 -35.27
C PRO A 370 -23.67 -14.37 -36.77
N ASP A 371 -23.18 -15.27 -37.61
CA ASP A 371 -23.43 -15.30 -39.06
C ASP A 371 -24.95 -15.42 -39.34
N PRO A 372 -25.57 -14.52 -40.13
CA PRO A 372 -26.99 -14.55 -40.45
C PRO A 372 -27.43 -15.72 -41.37
N PHE A 373 -26.53 -16.61 -41.80
CA PHE A 373 -26.88 -17.79 -42.61
C PHE A 373 -26.69 -19.16 -41.94
N ALA A 374 -26.31 -19.22 -40.66
CA ALA A 374 -26.28 -20.48 -39.93
C ALA A 374 -27.71 -20.91 -39.52
N THR A 375 -28.22 -21.98 -40.15
CA THR A 375 -29.44 -22.67 -39.74
C THR A 375 -29.45 -22.92 -38.22
N PRO A 376 -30.51 -22.54 -37.47
CA PRO A 376 -30.52 -22.64 -36.01
C PRO A 376 -30.43 -24.10 -35.56
N ASN A 377 -29.38 -24.42 -34.80
CA ASN A 377 -29.29 -25.65 -34.02
C ASN A 377 -30.10 -25.46 -32.72
N PRO A 378 -31.19 -26.21 -32.49
CA PRO A 378 -32.05 -26.05 -31.32
C PRO A 378 -31.44 -26.50 -29.98
N PHE A 379 -30.14 -26.81 -29.92
CA PHE A 379 -29.45 -27.27 -28.70
C PHE A 379 -28.17 -26.51 -28.32
N ALA A 380 -27.92 -25.32 -28.87
CA ALA A 380 -26.80 -24.49 -28.42
C ALA A 380 -27.17 -23.66 -27.17
N THR A 381 -26.65 -24.07 -26.01
CA THR A 381 -26.72 -23.32 -24.75
C THR A 381 -25.84 -22.06 -24.82
N PRO A 382 -26.30 -20.87 -24.40
CA PRO A 382 -25.46 -19.67 -24.39
C PRO A 382 -24.33 -19.80 -23.35
N VAL A 383 -23.12 -19.40 -23.75
CA VAL A 383 -21.96 -19.33 -22.87
C VAL A 383 -22.08 -18.06 -22.01
N PRO A 384 -22.09 -18.15 -20.67
CA PRO A 384 -22.13 -16.98 -19.80
C PRO A 384 -20.78 -16.27 -19.74
N VAL A 385 -20.81 -14.94 -19.73
CA VAL A 385 -19.66 -14.07 -19.51
C VAL A 385 -19.47 -13.87 -18.02
N ASN A 386 -18.29 -14.21 -17.53
CA ASN A 386 -17.94 -14.12 -16.12
C ASN A 386 -17.67 -12.64 -15.75
N SER A 387 -18.49 -12.07 -14.86
CA SER A 387 -18.12 -10.90 -14.05
C SER A 387 -18.27 -11.29 -12.59
N THR A 388 -17.21 -11.04 -11.82
CA THR A 388 -17.05 -11.49 -10.45
C THR A 388 -18.01 -10.70 -9.54
N VAL A 389 -19.03 -11.40 -9.02
CA VAL A 389 -20.10 -10.95 -8.08
C VAL A 389 -21.17 -10.07 -8.75
N GLY A 390 -22.45 -10.44 -8.92
CA GLY A 390 -23.22 -11.60 -8.46
C GLY A 390 -24.73 -11.35 -8.64
N VAL A 391 -25.14 -10.72 -9.73
CA VAL A 391 -26.55 -10.58 -10.20
C VAL A 391 -26.53 -10.33 -11.71
N LEU A 392 -27.18 -11.20 -12.51
CA LEU A 392 -27.39 -10.93 -13.93
C LEU A 392 -28.82 -10.43 -14.17
N TYR A 393 -29.00 -9.47 -15.09
CA TYR A 393 -30.32 -9.10 -15.61
C TYR A 393 -30.36 -9.33 -17.12
N ALA A 394 -31.41 -9.98 -17.61
CA ALA A 394 -31.65 -10.19 -19.03
C ALA A 394 -32.81 -9.32 -19.52
N PRO A 395 -32.66 -8.59 -20.64
CA PRO A 395 -33.74 -7.81 -21.22
C PRO A 395 -34.72 -8.67 -22.03
N GLY A 396 -36.00 -8.38 -21.91
CA GLY A 396 -37.08 -8.81 -22.78
C GLY A 396 -37.78 -7.59 -23.37
N MET A 397 -37.56 -7.30 -24.65
CA MET A 397 -38.24 -6.19 -25.34
C MET A 397 -39.61 -6.63 -25.85
N ARG A 398 -40.64 -5.81 -25.61
CA ARG A 398 -41.94 -5.90 -26.27
C ARG A 398 -42.34 -4.52 -26.78
N VAL A 399 -42.32 -4.31 -28.09
CA VAL A 399 -42.73 -3.03 -28.66
C VAL A 399 -44.25 -2.92 -28.63
N ARG A 400 -44.83 -1.98 -27.88
CA ARG A 400 -46.25 -1.61 -28.01
C ARG A 400 -46.41 -0.65 -29.18
N GLN A 401 -46.52 -1.18 -30.39
CA GLN A 401 -46.65 -0.40 -31.63
C GLN A 401 -47.96 0.41 -31.76
N ASN A 402 -48.90 0.36 -30.80
CA ASN A 402 -50.28 0.81 -31.01
C ASN A 402 -50.71 2.06 -30.22
N ALA A 403 -49.82 2.73 -29.48
CA ALA A 403 -50.15 4.00 -28.81
C ALA A 403 -49.81 5.19 -29.72
N GLN A 404 -50.75 6.15 -29.83
CA GLN A 404 -50.57 7.40 -30.57
C GLN A 404 -49.63 8.33 -29.80
N CYS A 405 -48.66 8.91 -30.51
CA CYS A 405 -47.62 9.77 -29.95
C CYS A 405 -48.00 11.25 -30.14
N ASN A 406 -47.94 12.06 -29.08
CA ASN A 406 -48.32 13.48 -29.11
C ASN A 406 -47.12 14.40 -28.84
N GLY A 407 -46.06 14.26 -29.63
CA GLY A 407 -44.85 15.10 -29.53
C GLY A 407 -43.76 14.56 -28.60
N THR A 408 -44.09 13.59 -27.76
CA THR A 408 -43.17 12.96 -26.79
C THR A 408 -43.43 11.46 -26.75
N GLY A 409 -42.37 10.68 -26.60
CA GLY A 409 -42.43 9.23 -26.38
C GLY A 409 -41.88 8.84 -25.02
N ASP A 410 -41.89 7.54 -24.71
CA ASP A 410 -41.33 7.00 -23.48
C ASP A 410 -40.66 5.64 -23.72
N ILE A 411 -39.72 5.32 -22.81
CA ILE A 411 -39.31 3.94 -22.59
C ILE A 411 -39.70 3.56 -21.18
N LYS A 412 -40.51 2.53 -21.05
CA LYS A 412 -40.97 2.00 -19.76
C LYS A 412 -40.78 0.51 -19.66
N GLY A 413 -40.97 -0.03 -18.46
CA GLY A 413 -41.11 -1.46 -18.25
C GLY A 413 -40.80 -1.87 -16.83
N SER A 414 -40.61 -3.17 -16.63
CA SER A 414 -40.56 -3.76 -15.29
C SER A 414 -39.24 -4.49 -15.04
N VAL A 415 -38.72 -4.47 -13.81
CA VAL A 415 -37.64 -5.36 -13.37
C VAL A 415 -38.21 -6.40 -12.40
N GLN A 416 -38.06 -7.68 -12.73
CA GLN A 416 -38.64 -8.80 -11.96
C GLN A 416 -37.62 -9.92 -11.74
N THR A 417 -37.87 -10.78 -10.76
CA THR A 417 -37.12 -12.04 -10.57
C THR A 417 -37.52 -13.06 -11.64
N GLN A 418 -36.74 -14.16 -11.75
CA GLN A 418 -37.10 -15.28 -12.62
C GLN A 418 -38.47 -15.89 -12.27
N ASP A 419 -38.92 -15.79 -11.02
CA ASP A 419 -40.22 -16.28 -10.53
C ASP A 419 -41.37 -15.28 -10.77
N GLY A 420 -41.06 -14.08 -11.31
CA GLY A 420 -42.04 -13.04 -11.64
C GLY A 420 -42.29 -12.01 -10.52
N ASP A 421 -41.54 -12.07 -9.42
CA ASP A 421 -41.68 -11.09 -8.32
C ASP A 421 -41.05 -9.75 -8.71
N PRO A 422 -41.72 -8.60 -8.45
CA PRO A 422 -41.17 -7.28 -8.77
C PRO A 422 -39.98 -6.91 -7.90
N ILE A 423 -38.99 -6.21 -8.49
CA ILE A 423 -37.79 -5.75 -7.79
C ILE A 423 -37.80 -4.21 -7.74
N PRO A 424 -38.02 -3.60 -6.56
CA PRO A 424 -38.04 -2.15 -6.41
C PRO A 424 -36.64 -1.54 -6.33
N ASN A 425 -36.55 -0.23 -6.58
CA ASN A 425 -35.35 0.60 -6.44
C ASN A 425 -34.15 0.14 -7.29
N VAL A 426 -34.38 -0.54 -8.40
CA VAL A 426 -33.34 -0.90 -9.38
C VAL A 426 -33.08 0.30 -10.29
N GLY A 427 -31.80 0.68 -10.45
CA GLY A 427 -31.42 1.77 -11.34
C GLY A 427 -31.46 1.36 -12.80
N VAL A 428 -32.08 2.19 -13.65
CA VAL A 428 -32.08 2.05 -15.10
C VAL A 428 -31.46 3.31 -15.69
N LYS A 429 -30.28 3.15 -16.30
CA LYS A 429 -29.57 4.24 -16.98
C LYS A 429 -29.87 4.17 -18.47
N ILE A 430 -30.15 5.33 -19.05
CA ILE A 430 -30.28 5.51 -20.49
C ILE A 430 -29.34 6.61 -20.96
N TYR A 431 -28.76 6.43 -22.14
CA TYR A 431 -27.96 7.44 -22.82
C TYR A 431 -28.04 7.24 -24.32
N ASN A 432 -27.70 8.26 -25.11
CA ASN A 432 -27.51 8.12 -26.55
C ASN A 432 -26.07 8.51 -26.94
N ASP A 433 -25.69 8.22 -28.19
CA ASP A 433 -24.38 8.54 -28.75
C ASP A 433 -24.07 10.05 -28.85
N PHE A 434 -25.06 10.90 -28.56
CA PHE A 434 -24.94 12.37 -28.60
C PHE A 434 -24.90 13.02 -27.20
N GLY A 435 -24.76 12.22 -26.13
CA GLY A 435 -24.62 12.72 -24.77
C GLY A 435 -25.92 13.20 -24.10
N TYR A 436 -27.08 12.82 -24.62
CA TYR A 436 -28.36 13.04 -23.94
C TYR A 436 -28.48 12.10 -22.73
N LEU A 437 -28.43 12.68 -21.54
CA LEU A 437 -28.60 12.00 -20.25
C LEU A 437 -29.88 12.51 -19.58
N PRO A 438 -31.05 11.88 -19.80
CA PRO A 438 -32.21 12.18 -18.97
C PRO A 438 -31.92 11.68 -17.53
N PRO A 439 -32.65 12.17 -16.51
CA PRO A 439 -32.46 11.75 -15.14
C PRO A 439 -32.57 10.22 -15.01
N TYR A 440 -31.74 9.64 -14.14
CA TYR A 440 -31.79 8.21 -13.79
C TYR A 440 -33.20 7.79 -13.42
N ALA A 441 -33.73 6.73 -14.04
CA ALA A 441 -34.98 6.13 -13.61
C ALA A 441 -34.68 5.02 -12.58
N ARG A 442 -35.55 4.89 -11.59
CA ARG A 442 -35.52 3.78 -10.63
C ARG A 442 -36.87 3.10 -10.61
N THR A 443 -36.86 1.78 -10.43
CA THR A 443 -38.11 1.03 -10.32
C THR A 443 -38.88 1.39 -9.04
N ASP A 444 -40.20 1.47 -9.14
CA ASP A 444 -41.08 1.71 -8.00
C ASP A 444 -41.34 0.43 -7.18
N ALA A 445 -42.27 0.48 -6.22
CA ALA A 445 -42.65 -0.67 -5.39
C ALA A 445 -43.22 -1.86 -6.20
N ALA A 446 -43.74 -1.60 -7.40
CA ALA A 446 -44.22 -2.62 -8.34
C ALA A 446 -43.14 -3.07 -9.33
N GLY A 447 -41.90 -2.60 -9.18
CA GLY A 447 -40.79 -2.94 -10.06
C GLY A 447 -40.84 -2.22 -11.41
N GLU A 448 -41.70 -1.21 -11.58
CA GLU A 448 -41.90 -0.51 -12.84
C GLU A 448 -41.06 0.77 -12.93
N TYR A 449 -40.56 1.09 -14.12
CA TYR A 449 -39.84 2.33 -14.43
C TYR A 449 -40.38 2.98 -15.70
N GLU A 450 -40.23 4.30 -15.79
CA GLU A 450 -40.59 5.08 -16.98
C GLU A 450 -39.55 6.18 -17.20
N ILE A 451 -39.16 6.37 -18.46
CA ILE A 451 -38.26 7.42 -18.91
C ILE A 451 -38.93 8.14 -20.07
N ALA A 452 -39.25 9.43 -19.87
CA ALA A 452 -39.78 10.27 -20.93
C ALA A 452 -38.67 10.62 -21.94
N LEU A 453 -38.98 10.48 -23.22
CA LEU A 453 -38.12 10.83 -24.34
C LEU A 453 -38.71 11.98 -25.15
N GLY A 454 -37.81 12.82 -25.69
CA GLY A 454 -38.17 13.94 -26.54
C GLY A 454 -38.66 13.54 -27.94
N SER A 455 -38.78 14.54 -28.81
CA SER A 455 -39.17 14.37 -30.21
C SER A 455 -38.09 13.68 -31.07
N ASP A 456 -36.84 13.69 -30.62
CA ASP A 456 -35.68 13.35 -31.42
C ASP A 456 -35.51 11.83 -31.55
N LYS A 457 -35.39 11.37 -32.80
CA LYS A 457 -35.11 9.96 -33.11
C LYS A 457 -33.64 9.61 -32.82
N GLY A 458 -33.36 8.37 -32.49
CA GLY A 458 -31.98 7.91 -32.27
C GLY A 458 -31.89 6.54 -31.62
N ILE A 459 -30.66 6.03 -31.53
CA ILE A 459 -30.37 4.82 -30.78
C ILE A 459 -30.10 5.22 -29.34
N PHE A 460 -30.80 4.57 -28.42
CA PHE A 460 -30.62 4.73 -26.99
C PHE A 460 -30.07 3.44 -26.39
N HIS A 461 -29.15 3.59 -25.45
CA HIS A 461 -28.49 2.53 -24.72
C HIS A 461 -29.10 2.44 -23.33
N LEU A 462 -29.71 1.30 -23.01
CA LEU A 462 -30.30 1.03 -21.71
C LEU A 462 -29.47 0.02 -20.94
N VAL A 463 -29.25 0.28 -19.66
CA VAL A 463 -28.49 -0.62 -18.79
C VAL A 463 -29.05 -0.58 -17.37
N ILE A 464 -29.17 -1.75 -16.75
CA ILE A 464 -29.41 -1.84 -15.31
C ILE A 464 -28.11 -1.47 -14.61
N VAL A 465 -28.20 -0.55 -13.66
CA VAL A 465 -27.07 -0.16 -12.83
C VAL A 465 -27.27 -0.64 -11.39
N ASP A 466 -26.18 -0.98 -10.73
CA ASP A 466 -26.17 -1.28 -9.31
C ASP A 466 -26.36 -0.03 -8.45
N ASP A 467 -26.38 -0.21 -7.13
CA ASP A 467 -26.52 0.88 -6.15
C ASP A 467 -25.38 1.92 -6.23
N PHE A 468 -24.26 1.55 -6.88
CA PHE A 468 -23.08 2.40 -7.09
C PHE A 468 -23.05 3.03 -8.49
N GLY A 469 -24.07 2.80 -9.32
CA GLY A 469 -24.15 3.33 -10.69
C GLY A 469 -23.32 2.57 -11.72
N SER A 470 -22.76 1.42 -11.35
CA SER A 470 -22.01 0.54 -12.26
C SER A 470 -22.96 -0.35 -13.06
N ASN A 471 -22.58 -0.72 -14.27
CA ASN A 471 -23.41 -1.58 -15.12
C ASN A 471 -23.56 -2.98 -14.50
N ALA A 472 -24.80 -3.34 -14.16
CA ALA A 472 -25.21 -4.64 -13.64
C ALA A 472 -25.95 -5.50 -14.69
N SER A 473 -26.11 -4.99 -15.91
CA SER A 473 -26.58 -5.77 -17.06
C SER A 473 -25.73 -5.51 -18.30
N ALA A 474 -25.94 -6.32 -19.33
CA ALA A 474 -25.54 -5.95 -20.69
C ALA A 474 -26.28 -4.67 -21.13
N ILE A 475 -25.65 -3.91 -22.01
CA ILE A 475 -26.26 -2.74 -22.64
C ILE A 475 -27.25 -3.21 -23.72
N LEU A 476 -28.48 -2.72 -23.64
CA LEU A 476 -29.52 -2.93 -24.62
C LEU A 476 -29.64 -1.70 -25.52
N ASN A 477 -29.44 -1.88 -26.82
CA ASN A 477 -29.67 -0.83 -27.80
C ASN A 477 -31.15 -0.82 -28.23
N VAL A 478 -31.78 0.33 -28.11
CA VAL A 478 -33.18 0.57 -28.46
C VAL A 478 -33.22 1.63 -29.55
N ASP A 479 -33.71 1.27 -30.72
CA ASP A 479 -33.98 2.21 -31.81
C ASP A 479 -35.29 2.96 -31.51
N TYR A 480 -35.17 4.24 -31.18
CA TYR A 480 -36.30 5.11 -30.89
C TYR A 480 -36.67 5.92 -32.14
N PRO A 481 -37.88 5.72 -32.68
CA PRO A 481 -38.26 6.30 -33.97
C PRO A 481 -38.59 7.80 -33.90
N GLY A 482 -38.69 8.38 -32.69
CA GLY A 482 -39.02 9.79 -32.44
C GLY A 482 -40.42 9.99 -31.85
N GLY A 483 -40.61 11.06 -31.08
CA GLY A 483 -41.85 11.34 -30.33
C GLY A 483 -43.08 11.75 -31.17
N ASN A 484 -42.90 11.88 -32.49
CA ASN A 484 -43.94 12.29 -33.44
C ASN A 484 -44.43 11.14 -34.34
N VAL A 485 -43.92 9.93 -34.17
CA VAL A 485 -44.25 8.78 -35.02
C VAL A 485 -44.76 7.61 -34.19
N GLN A 486 -45.68 6.82 -34.76
CA GLN A 486 -46.24 5.65 -34.10
C GLN A 486 -45.13 4.68 -33.69
N GLY A 487 -45.19 4.18 -32.45
CA GLY A 487 -44.12 3.36 -31.88
C GLY A 487 -43.12 4.12 -31.00
N CYS A 488 -43.38 5.38 -30.65
CA CYS A 488 -42.59 6.15 -29.68
C CYS A 488 -42.73 5.66 -28.22
N HIS A 489 -43.56 4.64 -27.96
CA HIS A 489 -43.76 4.07 -26.63
C HIS A 489 -43.16 2.67 -26.60
N ILE A 490 -41.96 2.53 -26.05
CA ILE A 490 -41.20 1.27 -26.07
C ILE A 490 -41.27 0.62 -24.68
N VAL A 491 -41.56 -0.69 -24.64
CA VAL A 491 -41.57 -1.45 -23.39
C VAL A 491 -40.39 -2.40 -23.32
N VAL A 492 -39.58 -2.26 -22.29
CA VAL A 492 -38.40 -3.08 -22.01
C VAL A 492 -38.53 -3.64 -20.60
N ASN A 493 -38.73 -4.95 -20.50
CA ASN A 493 -38.77 -5.63 -19.22
C ASN A 493 -37.42 -6.30 -18.95
N TRP A 494 -37.03 -6.41 -17.69
CA TRP A 494 -35.80 -7.06 -17.27
C TRP A 494 -36.13 -8.19 -16.30
N THR A 495 -35.44 -9.31 -16.46
CA THR A 495 -35.54 -10.46 -15.57
C THR A 495 -34.20 -10.70 -14.91
N ARG A 496 -34.17 -10.71 -13.58
CA ARG A 496 -33.00 -11.07 -12.80
C ARG A 496 -32.77 -12.58 -12.91
N ILE A 497 -31.64 -12.96 -13.47
CA ILE A 497 -31.18 -14.35 -13.62
C ILE A 497 -30.11 -14.60 -12.54
N LYS A 498 -30.21 -15.74 -11.86
CA LYS A 498 -29.29 -16.15 -10.79
C LYS A 498 -27.89 -16.47 -11.30
#